data_AF-A0A8T5GGV4-F1
#
_entry.id   AF-A0A8T5GGV4-F1
#
_cell.length_a   1.000
_cell.length_b   1.000
_cell.length_c   1.000
_cell.angle_alpha   90.00
_cell.angle_beta   90.00
_cell.angle_gamma   90.00
#
_symmetry.space_group_name_H-M   'P 1'
#
loop_
_entity.id
_entity.type
_entity.pdbx_description
1 polymer ?
#
loop_
_entity_poly.entity_id
_entity_poly.type
_entity_poly.pdbx_seq_one_letter_code
_entity_poly.pdbx_strand_id
1 'polypeptide(L)'
;MVAVFCSVIAAGIVAYIGALWTLESNLWDISLFQCILILGNNGRYATILVLPVLMLIHLCQHIGEEPLRPEQTFRDLPAKPLFVTMLLLLPLVMFTGFHGQQLWQEDAGNALAGVTSEGNSSFLLIADSTLAMHSLYVLKTEADLSGELNISGYWRTPSDASSFLNTTSVDAVILAPGVVFEMTDGLWVSHEAQASPFTLSSWGSSDGWVLYLPS
;
A
#
# COMPACT_ATOMS: atom_id res chain seq x y z
N MET A 1 -17.94 22.68 17.96
CA MET A 1 -18.05 22.48 16.49
C MET A 1 -16.84 21.74 15.92
N VAL A 2 -15.61 22.19 16.15
CA VAL A 2 -14.38 21.51 15.66
C VAL A 2 -14.25 20.07 16.17
N ALA A 3 -14.45 19.83 17.48
CA ALA A 3 -14.41 18.48 18.03
C ALA A 3 -15.42 17.52 17.36
N VAL A 4 -16.65 17.99 17.10
CA VAL A 4 -17.68 17.20 16.41
C VAL A 4 -17.26 16.88 14.98
N PHE A 5 -16.71 17.86 14.26
CA PHE A 5 -16.19 17.66 12.91
C PHE A 5 -15.03 16.63 12.89
N CYS A 6 -14.07 16.75 13.81
CA CYS A 6 -12.98 15.78 13.96
C CYS A 6 -13.50 14.38 14.31
N SER A 7 -14.51 14.26 15.19
CA SER A 7 -15.12 12.97 15.53
C SER A 7 -15.84 12.32 14.36
N VAL A 8 -16.53 13.09 13.52
CA VAL A 8 -17.17 12.58 12.30
C VAL A 8 -16.12 12.08 11.30
N ILE A 9 -15.03 12.83 11.10
CA ILE A 9 -13.91 12.39 10.26
C ILE A 9 -13.26 11.13 10.82
N ALA A 10 -13.02 11.07 12.13
CA ALA A 10 -12.48 9.89 12.80
C ALA A 10 -13.33 8.65 12.54
N ALA A 11 -14.65 8.80 12.72
CA ALA A 11 -15.61 7.72 12.49
C ALA A 11 -15.59 7.25 11.03
N GLY A 12 -15.51 8.19 10.07
CA GLY A 12 -15.39 7.87 8.64
C GLY A 12 -14.10 7.11 8.30
N ILE A 13 -12.96 7.55 8.83
CA ILE A 13 -11.67 6.88 8.64
C ILE A 13 -11.70 5.47 9.22
N VAL A 14 -12.19 5.30 10.46
CA VAL A 14 -12.28 3.98 11.11
C VAL A 14 -13.21 3.05 10.33
N ALA A 15 -14.36 3.55 9.85
CA ALA A 15 -15.29 2.77 9.04
C ALA A 15 -14.67 2.34 7.70
N TYR A 16 -13.95 3.25 7.03
CA TYR A 16 -13.22 2.98 5.79
C TYR A 16 -12.16 1.88 5.98
N ILE A 17 -11.35 2.00 7.04
CA ILE A 17 -10.32 1.02 7.41
C ILE A 17 -10.95 -0.34 7.67
N GLY A 18 -12.00 -0.38 8.48
CA GLY A 18 -12.71 -1.61 8.81
C GLY A 18 -13.30 -2.29 7.58
N ALA A 19 -13.91 -1.52 6.67
CA ALA A 19 -14.45 -2.05 5.43
C ALA A 19 -13.36 -2.63 4.52
N LEU A 20 -12.23 -1.95 4.38
CA LEU A 20 -11.09 -2.44 3.59
C LEU A 20 -10.50 -3.72 4.18
N TRP A 21 -10.21 -3.78 5.47
CA TRP A 21 -9.70 -5.01 6.08
C TRP A 21 -10.67 -6.17 5.99
N THR A 22 -11.98 -5.90 6.08
CA THR A 22 -13.01 -6.93 5.90
C THR A 22 -13.05 -7.44 4.45
N LEU A 23 -12.94 -6.54 3.48
CA LEU A 23 -12.85 -6.92 2.07
C LEU A 23 -11.61 -7.80 1.83
N GLU A 24 -10.45 -7.34 2.28
CA GLU A 24 -9.16 -8.05 2.09
C GLU A 24 -9.13 -9.39 2.83
N SER A 25 -9.72 -9.47 4.03
CA SER A 25 -9.82 -10.76 4.76
C SER A 25 -10.67 -11.78 3.99
N ASN A 26 -11.76 -11.32 3.36
CA ASN A 26 -12.60 -12.19 2.53
C ASN A 26 -11.89 -12.60 1.24
N LEU A 27 -11.13 -11.69 0.62
CA LEU A 27 -10.39 -11.97 -0.61
C LEU A 27 -9.23 -12.96 -0.37
N TRP A 28 -8.54 -12.83 0.76
CA TRP A 28 -7.37 -13.65 1.08
C TRP A 28 -7.72 -14.93 1.84
N ASP A 29 -8.99 -15.12 2.20
CA ASP A 29 -9.47 -16.23 3.04
C ASP A 29 -8.65 -16.38 4.33
N ILE A 30 -8.31 -15.24 4.95
CA ILE A 30 -7.61 -15.19 6.24
C ILE A 30 -8.49 -14.55 7.30
N SER A 31 -8.18 -14.82 8.57
CA SER A 31 -8.91 -14.17 9.66
C SER A 31 -8.70 -12.65 9.64
N LEU A 32 -9.73 -11.89 10.02
CA LEU A 32 -9.65 -10.42 10.13
C LEU A 32 -8.48 -9.98 11.01
N PHE A 33 -8.21 -10.71 12.10
CA PHE A 33 -7.09 -10.40 12.99
C PHE A 33 -5.73 -10.56 12.30
N GLN A 34 -5.53 -11.62 11.52
CA GLN A 34 -4.32 -11.79 10.72
C GLN A 34 -4.21 -10.69 9.66
N CYS A 35 -5.32 -10.33 8.99
CA CYS A 35 -5.37 -9.23 8.04
C CYS A 35 -4.90 -7.92 8.69
N ILE A 36 -5.40 -7.58 9.88
CA ILE A 36 -4.98 -6.40 10.65
C ILE A 36 -3.49 -6.43 10.98
N LEU A 37 -2.93 -7.59 11.36
CA LEU A 37 -1.51 -7.68 11.69
C LEU A 37 -0.60 -7.55 10.47
N ILE A 38 -1.01 -8.10 9.32
CA ILE A 38 -0.21 -8.08 8.09
C ILE A 38 -0.30 -6.70 7.42
N LEU A 39 -1.50 -6.13 7.34
CA LEU A 39 -1.81 -4.91 6.60
C LEU A 39 -1.96 -3.67 7.48
N GLY A 40 -1.84 -3.81 8.80
CA GLY A 40 -2.07 -2.71 9.76
C GLY A 40 -1.12 -1.52 9.58
N ASN A 41 0.08 -1.78 9.07
CA ASN A 41 1.10 -0.76 8.76
C ASN A 41 1.11 -0.36 7.28
N ASN A 42 0.18 -0.85 6.46
CA ASN A 42 0.10 -0.46 5.06
C ASN A 42 -0.52 0.95 4.96
N GLY A 43 0.19 1.85 4.28
CA GLY A 43 -0.18 3.27 4.14
C GLY A 43 -1.56 3.50 3.53
N ARG A 44 -2.06 2.55 2.70
CA ARG A 44 -3.38 2.59 2.04
C ARG A 44 -4.54 2.62 3.05
N TYR A 45 -4.36 2.03 4.22
CA TYR A 45 -5.40 2.01 5.24
C TYR A 45 -5.41 3.31 6.05
N ALA A 46 -4.47 4.24 5.85
CA ALA A 46 -4.45 5.50 6.60
C ALA A 46 -4.54 5.32 8.13
N THR A 47 -4.15 4.15 8.66
CA THR A 47 -4.20 3.80 10.09
C THR A 47 -3.38 4.77 10.93
N ILE A 48 -2.29 5.27 10.35
CA ILE A 48 -1.44 6.30 10.94
C ILE A 48 -2.18 7.63 11.19
N LEU A 49 -3.32 7.89 10.54
CA LEU A 49 -4.18 9.07 10.77
C LEU A 49 -5.04 8.95 12.03
N VAL A 50 -5.32 7.72 12.50
CA VAL A 50 -6.22 7.51 13.64
C VAL A 50 -5.66 8.19 14.90
N LEU A 51 -4.38 8.02 15.18
CA LEU A 51 -3.75 8.56 16.39
C LEU A 51 -3.68 10.11 16.39
N PRO A 52 -3.29 10.78 15.29
CA PRO A 52 -3.41 12.23 15.15
C PRO A 52 -4.85 12.74 15.27
N VAL A 53 -5.85 12.05 14.70
CA VAL A 53 -7.24 12.53 14.81
C VAL A 53 -7.74 12.39 16.27
N LEU A 54 -7.41 11.30 16.95
CA LEU A 54 -7.79 11.10 18.36
C LEU A 54 -7.11 12.12 19.29
N MET A 55 -5.83 12.41 19.08
CA MET A 55 -5.14 13.45 19.84
C MET A 55 -5.74 14.85 19.56
N LEU A 56 -6.15 15.16 18.31
CA LEU A 56 -6.83 16.42 17.98
C LEU A 56 -8.17 16.56 18.72
N ILE A 57 -8.93 15.48 18.82
CA ILE A 57 -10.18 15.43 19.59
C ILE A 57 -9.90 15.70 21.07
N HIS A 58 -8.88 15.04 21.63
CA HIS A 58 -8.48 15.22 23.03
C HIS A 58 -8.03 16.67 23.32
N LEU A 59 -7.24 17.26 22.43
CA LEU A 59 -6.81 18.67 22.55
C LEU A 59 -7.97 19.65 22.43
N CYS A 60 -8.92 19.41 21.52
CA CYS A 60 -10.11 20.24 21.40
C CYS A 60 -10.94 20.28 22.69
N GLN A 61 -10.94 19.19 23.46
CA GLN A 61 -11.64 19.13 24.76
C GLN A 61 -10.95 19.96 25.85
N HIS A 62 -9.67 20.32 25.70
CA HIS A 62 -8.90 21.09 26.68
C HIS A 62 -8.64 22.55 26.26
N ILE A 63 -8.94 22.91 25.01
CA ILE A 63 -8.90 24.30 24.53
C ILE A 63 -10.17 25.02 25.03
N GLY A 64 -10.10 25.57 26.24
CA GLY A 64 -11.20 26.37 26.81
C GLY A 64 -11.38 26.24 28.32
N GLU A 65 -10.72 25.30 28.98
CA GLU A 65 -10.73 25.24 30.44
C GLU A 65 -9.71 26.23 31.01
N GLU A 66 -10.17 27.24 31.76
CA GLU A 66 -9.29 28.07 32.59
C GLU A 66 -8.50 27.17 33.56
N PRO A 67 -7.25 27.55 33.92
CA PRO A 67 -6.45 26.73 34.81
C PRO A 67 -6.98 26.83 36.25
N LEU A 68 -7.98 26.02 36.60
CA LEU A 68 -8.34 25.82 37.98
C LEU A 68 -7.31 24.89 38.63
N ARG A 69 -6.44 25.53 39.42
CA ARG A 69 -5.54 25.01 40.46
C ARG A 69 -4.19 24.38 40.07
N PRO A 70 -3.18 24.52 40.95
CA PRO A 70 -1.78 24.27 40.64
C PRO A 70 -1.31 22.96 41.28
N GLU A 71 -1.90 21.82 40.95
CA GLU A 71 -1.34 20.52 41.35
C GLU A 71 -1.64 19.48 40.29
N GLN A 72 -0.81 19.40 39.25
CA GLN A 72 -0.64 18.20 38.43
C GLN A 72 0.53 18.36 37.45
N THR A 73 1.57 17.56 37.71
CA THR A 73 2.94 17.61 37.18
C THR A 73 3.08 17.11 35.73
N PHE A 74 2.05 17.28 34.89
CA PHE A 74 2.07 16.86 33.48
C PHE A 74 1.71 17.99 32.51
N ARG A 75 1.75 19.23 33.00
CA ARG A 75 1.10 20.38 32.37
C ARG A 75 2.13 21.37 31.83
N ASP A 76 2.82 21.01 30.75
CA ASP A 76 3.54 21.99 29.91
C ASP A 76 3.63 21.51 28.45
N LEU A 77 2.69 20.68 27.97
CA LEU A 77 2.52 20.55 26.52
C LEU A 77 1.72 21.77 26.03
N PRO A 78 2.30 22.63 25.17
CA PRO A 78 1.58 23.78 24.67
C PRO A 78 0.49 23.29 23.71
N ALA A 79 -0.74 23.15 24.23
CA ALA A 79 -1.88 22.57 23.52
C ALA A 79 -2.22 23.30 22.20
N LYS A 80 -2.02 24.63 22.15
CA LYS A 80 -2.25 25.45 20.96
C LYS A 80 -1.29 25.12 19.79
N PRO A 81 0.04 25.18 19.94
CA PRO A 81 0.94 24.78 18.87
C PRO A 81 0.85 23.28 18.55
N LEU A 82 0.54 22.40 19.51
CA LEU A 82 0.31 20.98 19.19
C LEU A 82 -0.90 20.81 18.26
N PHE A 83 -2.00 21.51 18.56
CA PHE A 83 -3.20 21.52 17.72
C PHE A 83 -2.92 22.05 16.30
N VAL A 84 -2.19 23.16 16.18
CA VAL A 84 -1.81 23.73 14.87
C VAL A 84 -0.90 22.77 14.10
N THR A 85 0.09 22.19 14.76
CA THR A 85 1.00 21.19 14.15
C THR A 85 0.22 19.99 13.64
N MET A 86 -0.75 19.48 14.39
CA MET A 86 -1.56 18.35 13.97
C MET A 86 -2.53 18.72 12.83
N LEU A 87 -3.10 19.93 12.85
CA LEU A 87 -3.93 20.43 11.75
C LEU A 87 -3.14 20.52 10.44
N LEU A 88 -1.85 20.88 10.51
CA LEU A 88 -0.94 20.96 9.36
C LEU A 88 -0.42 19.59 8.92
N LEU A 89 -0.14 18.68 9.87
CA LEU A 89 0.35 17.34 9.58
C LEU A 89 -0.73 16.43 9.02
N LEU A 90 -2.00 16.57 9.45
CA LEU A 90 -3.09 15.73 9.00
C LEU A 90 -3.24 15.67 7.47
N PRO A 91 -3.33 16.79 6.72
CA PRO A 91 -3.42 16.75 5.25
C PRO A 91 -2.16 16.19 4.60
N LEU A 92 -0.97 16.40 5.19
CA LEU A 92 0.27 15.84 4.68
C LEU A 92 0.29 14.32 4.82
N VAL A 93 -0.04 13.80 6.01
CA VAL A 93 -0.10 12.36 6.27
C VAL A 93 -1.22 11.71 5.44
N MET A 94 -2.35 12.40 5.26
CA MET A 94 -3.43 11.97 4.39
C MET A 94 -2.95 11.87 2.94
N PHE A 95 -2.28 12.90 2.43
CA PHE A 95 -1.73 12.90 1.08
C PHE A 95 -0.73 11.75 0.89
N THR A 96 0.18 11.53 1.83
CA THR A 96 1.15 10.43 1.74
C THR A 96 0.52 9.04 1.88
N GLY A 97 -0.56 8.90 2.66
CA GLY A 97 -1.24 7.62 2.87
C GLY A 97 -2.05 7.18 1.64
N PHE A 98 -2.80 8.11 1.04
CA PHE A 98 -3.61 7.84 -0.15
C PHE A 98 -2.76 7.78 -1.42
N HIS A 99 -1.89 8.77 -1.67
CA HIS A 99 -1.14 8.82 -2.93
C HIS A 99 0.18 8.03 -2.90
N GLY A 100 0.76 7.75 -1.73
CA GLY A 100 2.07 7.12 -1.65
C GLY A 100 2.09 5.65 -2.05
N GLN A 101 1.08 4.86 -1.69
CA GLN A 101 1.06 3.41 -2.02
C GLN A 101 0.28 3.10 -3.30
N GLN A 102 -0.76 3.90 -3.60
CA GLN A 102 -1.62 3.67 -4.77
C GLN A 102 -0.91 3.96 -6.09
N LEU A 103 -0.15 5.05 -6.18
CA LEU A 103 0.48 5.45 -7.46
C LEU A 103 1.36 4.34 -8.06
N TRP A 104 2.08 3.57 -7.24
CA TRP A 104 3.17 2.73 -7.76
C TRP A 104 2.72 1.34 -8.20
N GLN A 105 1.65 0.80 -7.61
CA GLN A 105 1.07 -0.48 -8.02
C GLN A 105 0.05 -0.29 -9.15
N GLU A 106 -0.62 0.86 -9.19
CA GLU A 106 -1.52 1.25 -10.29
C GLU A 106 -0.74 1.40 -11.61
N ASP A 107 0.41 2.08 -11.59
CA ASP A 107 1.18 2.27 -12.81
C ASP A 107 1.78 0.96 -13.36
N ALA A 108 2.27 0.07 -12.48
CA ALA A 108 2.74 -1.27 -12.88
C ALA A 108 1.60 -2.13 -13.44
N GLY A 109 0.38 -1.98 -12.90
CA GLY A 109 -0.83 -2.62 -13.39
C GLY A 109 -1.24 -2.09 -14.76
N ASN A 110 -1.12 -0.78 -15.00
CA ASN A 110 -1.39 -0.15 -16.28
C ASN A 110 -0.37 -0.57 -17.36
N ALA A 111 0.92 -0.67 -17.02
CA ALA A 111 1.94 -1.21 -17.91
C ALA A 111 1.63 -2.66 -18.30
N LEU A 112 1.17 -3.48 -17.34
CA LEU A 112 0.68 -4.84 -17.62
C LEU A 112 -0.58 -4.84 -18.51
N ALA A 113 -1.53 -3.93 -18.26
CA ALA A 113 -2.74 -3.79 -19.06
C ALA A 113 -2.42 -3.49 -20.54
N GLY A 114 -1.40 -2.66 -20.80
CA GLY A 114 -0.97 -2.32 -22.15
C GLY A 114 -0.42 -3.50 -22.97
N VAL A 115 0.02 -4.57 -22.30
CA VAL A 115 0.58 -5.76 -22.95
C VAL A 115 -0.35 -6.97 -22.88
N THR A 116 -1.29 -6.97 -21.94
CA THR A 116 -2.27 -8.03 -21.79
C THR A 116 -3.33 -7.94 -22.89
N SER A 117 -3.65 -9.06 -23.53
CA SER A 117 -4.69 -9.17 -24.56
C SER A 117 -5.35 -10.55 -24.50
N GLU A 118 -6.42 -10.79 -25.27
CA GLU A 118 -7.16 -12.07 -25.29
C GLU A 118 -6.27 -13.31 -25.55
N GLY A 119 -5.03 -13.14 -26.06
CA GLY A 119 -4.03 -14.20 -26.24
C GLY A 119 -2.86 -14.23 -25.26
N ASN A 120 -2.65 -13.17 -24.46
CA ASN A 120 -1.54 -13.03 -23.52
C ASN A 120 -2.10 -12.76 -22.12
N SER A 121 -2.57 -13.81 -21.46
CA SER A 121 -3.37 -13.70 -20.24
C SER A 121 -2.61 -14.20 -19.01
N SER A 122 -1.29 -14.40 -19.05
CA SER A 122 -0.53 -14.90 -17.92
C SER A 122 0.66 -14.02 -17.55
N PHE A 123 0.82 -13.73 -16.26
CA PHE A 123 1.98 -13.00 -15.75
C PHE A 123 2.56 -13.62 -14.47
N LEU A 124 3.86 -13.44 -14.28
CA LEU A 124 4.58 -13.83 -13.06
C LEU A 124 5.03 -12.59 -12.30
N LEU A 125 4.62 -12.47 -11.04
CA LEU A 125 5.16 -11.52 -10.08
C LEU A 125 6.31 -12.16 -9.29
N ILE A 126 7.48 -11.54 -9.32
CA ILE A 126 8.62 -11.89 -8.47
C ILE A 126 8.71 -10.86 -7.33
N ALA A 127 8.36 -11.29 -6.13
CA ALA A 127 8.28 -10.41 -4.96
C ALA A 127 8.55 -11.17 -3.65
N ASP A 128 8.88 -10.45 -2.58
CA ASP A 128 8.91 -11.01 -1.23
C ASP A 128 7.49 -11.38 -0.75
N SER A 129 7.41 -12.41 0.09
CA SER A 129 6.13 -13.01 0.53
C SER A 129 5.23 -12.07 1.32
N THR A 130 5.77 -11.02 1.93
CA THR A 130 5.05 -10.13 2.84
C THR A 130 4.02 -9.23 2.14
N LEU A 131 4.25 -8.86 0.87
CA LEU A 131 3.37 -7.98 0.10
C LEU A 131 2.99 -8.55 -1.28
N ALA A 132 3.44 -9.77 -1.57
CA ALA A 132 3.22 -10.47 -2.82
C ALA A 132 1.74 -10.56 -3.24
N MET A 133 0.89 -11.07 -2.36
CA MET A 133 -0.53 -11.29 -2.67
C MET A 133 -1.27 -9.98 -2.90
N HIS A 134 -0.97 -8.96 -2.09
CA HIS A 134 -1.53 -7.63 -2.28
C HIS A 134 -1.16 -7.04 -3.64
N SER A 135 0.12 -7.11 -4.00
CA SER A 135 0.63 -6.61 -5.27
C SER A 135 0.02 -7.35 -6.46
N LEU A 136 -0.11 -8.67 -6.36
CA LEU A 136 -0.71 -9.50 -7.41
C LEU A 136 -2.19 -9.14 -7.64
N TYR A 137 -2.94 -8.90 -6.55
CA TYR A 137 -4.32 -8.46 -6.64
C TYR A 137 -4.43 -7.10 -7.34
N VAL A 138 -3.65 -6.11 -6.90
CA VAL A 138 -3.68 -4.77 -7.51
C VAL A 138 -3.32 -4.84 -8.99
N LEU A 139 -2.23 -5.54 -9.34
CA LEU A 139 -1.84 -5.74 -10.74
C LEU A 139 -2.96 -6.38 -11.57
N LYS A 140 -3.64 -7.40 -11.03
CA LYS A 140 -4.74 -8.07 -11.72
C LYS A 140 -5.96 -7.14 -11.87
N THR A 141 -6.33 -6.40 -10.83
CA THR A 141 -7.48 -5.48 -10.85
C THR A 141 -7.27 -4.33 -11.83
N GLU A 142 -6.04 -3.82 -11.93
CA GLU A 142 -5.69 -2.74 -12.87
C GLU A 142 -5.57 -3.26 -14.30
N ALA A 143 -5.05 -4.47 -14.51
CA ALA A 143 -4.94 -5.06 -15.84
C ALA A 143 -6.28 -5.53 -16.42
N ASP A 144 -7.18 -6.06 -15.58
CA ASP A 144 -8.50 -6.56 -16.00
C ASP A 144 -9.52 -6.41 -14.87
N LEU A 145 -10.09 -5.20 -14.79
CA LEU A 145 -11.13 -4.88 -13.80
C LEU A 145 -12.43 -5.64 -14.07
N SER A 146 -12.79 -5.92 -15.33
CA SER A 146 -14.03 -6.62 -15.70
C SER A 146 -13.94 -8.13 -15.54
N GLY A 147 -12.72 -8.69 -15.54
CA GLY A 147 -12.47 -10.12 -15.48
C GLY A 147 -12.69 -10.83 -16.82
N GLU A 148 -12.85 -10.08 -17.92
CA GLU A 148 -13.18 -10.62 -19.24
C GLU A 148 -11.96 -11.28 -19.91
N LEU A 149 -10.75 -10.81 -19.60
CA LEU A 149 -9.50 -11.33 -20.15
C LEU A 149 -9.01 -12.57 -19.41
N ASN A 150 -9.65 -12.93 -18.28
CA ASN A 150 -9.35 -14.10 -17.46
C ASN A 150 -7.84 -14.21 -17.12
N ILE A 151 -7.24 -13.08 -16.73
CA ILE A 151 -5.80 -13.00 -16.46
C ILE A 151 -5.43 -13.92 -15.28
N SER A 152 -4.41 -14.74 -15.50
CA SER A 152 -3.79 -15.63 -14.52
C SER A 152 -2.48 -15.03 -14.02
N GLY A 153 -2.47 -14.60 -12.76
CA GLY A 153 -1.27 -14.11 -12.07
C GLY A 153 -0.64 -15.20 -11.23
N TYR A 154 0.67 -15.41 -11.38
CA TYR A 154 1.48 -16.27 -10.53
C TYR A 154 2.40 -15.41 -9.65
N TRP A 155 2.71 -15.89 -8.45
CA TRP A 155 3.72 -15.25 -7.60
C TRP A 155 4.81 -16.24 -7.20
N ARG A 156 6.08 -15.82 -7.23
CA ARG A 156 7.22 -16.57 -6.69
C ARG A 156 8.20 -15.65 -5.95
N THR A 157 8.92 -16.24 -5.01
CA THR A 157 10.10 -15.60 -4.40
C THR A 157 11.26 -15.57 -5.40
N PRO A 158 12.26 -14.69 -5.20
CA PRO A 158 13.42 -14.62 -6.09
C PRO A 158 14.21 -15.92 -6.19
N SER A 159 14.24 -16.72 -5.11
CA SER A 159 14.91 -18.04 -5.08
C SER A 159 14.24 -19.07 -6.00
N ASP A 160 12.91 -19.00 -6.12
CA ASP A 160 12.12 -20.05 -6.74
C ASP A 160 11.69 -19.68 -8.18
N ALA A 161 11.75 -18.38 -8.52
CA ALA A 161 11.31 -17.85 -9.80
C ALA A 161 12.01 -18.49 -11.00
N SER A 162 13.32 -18.72 -10.93
CA SER A 162 14.08 -19.37 -12.01
C SER A 162 13.62 -20.80 -12.29
N SER A 163 13.36 -21.58 -11.23
CA SER A 163 12.84 -22.94 -11.35
C SER A 163 11.44 -22.97 -11.98
N PHE A 164 10.60 -21.98 -11.65
CA PHE A 164 9.26 -21.87 -12.18
C PHE A 164 9.25 -21.50 -13.66
N LEU A 165 10.04 -20.49 -14.07
CA LEU A 165 10.16 -20.05 -15.46
C LEU A 165 10.68 -21.16 -16.39
N ASN A 166 11.46 -22.11 -15.87
CA ASN A 166 11.91 -23.28 -16.65
C ASN A 166 10.81 -24.31 -16.91
N THR A 167 9.75 -24.32 -16.09
CA THR A 167 8.67 -25.33 -16.15
C THR A 167 7.34 -24.79 -16.67
N THR A 168 7.12 -23.48 -16.55
CA THR A 168 5.85 -22.83 -16.88
C THR A 168 6.12 -21.63 -17.77
N SER A 169 5.49 -21.62 -18.95
CA SER A 169 5.48 -20.46 -19.83
C SER A 169 4.55 -19.40 -19.28
N VAL A 170 5.05 -18.16 -19.21
CA VAL A 170 4.28 -16.97 -18.83
C VAL A 170 4.51 -15.89 -19.88
N ASP A 171 3.52 -15.03 -20.11
CA ASP A 171 3.57 -14.02 -21.18
C ASP A 171 4.28 -12.74 -20.73
N ALA A 172 4.27 -12.46 -19.43
CA ALA A 172 4.95 -11.31 -18.84
C ALA A 172 5.55 -11.66 -17.47
N VAL A 173 6.64 -10.99 -17.11
CA VAL A 173 7.24 -11.08 -15.77
C VAL A 173 7.40 -9.69 -15.18
N ILE A 174 6.96 -9.52 -13.94
CA ILE A 174 7.03 -8.27 -13.18
C ILE A 174 7.93 -8.50 -11.97
N LEU A 175 8.98 -7.70 -11.84
CA LEU A 175 9.81 -7.65 -10.64
C LEU A 175 9.31 -6.53 -9.72
N ALA A 176 9.10 -6.88 -8.45
CA ALA A 176 8.83 -5.92 -7.40
C ALA A 176 10.07 -5.09 -7.05
N PRO A 177 9.89 -3.84 -6.60
CA PRO A 177 11.01 -2.98 -6.22
C PRO A 177 11.82 -3.57 -5.06
N GLY A 178 13.14 -3.37 -5.09
CA GLY A 178 14.05 -3.86 -4.07
C GLY A 178 14.39 -5.36 -4.16
N VAL A 179 13.81 -6.09 -5.12
CA VAL A 179 14.15 -7.48 -5.41
C VAL A 179 15.38 -7.54 -6.32
N VAL A 180 16.36 -8.35 -5.94
CA VAL A 180 17.51 -8.69 -6.76
C VAL A 180 17.24 -10.04 -7.43
N PHE A 181 16.93 -10.00 -8.73
CA PHE A 181 16.73 -11.19 -9.55
C PHE A 181 17.34 -10.94 -10.94
N GLU A 182 18.28 -11.79 -11.34
CA GLU A 182 18.88 -11.74 -12.67
C GLU A 182 18.09 -12.61 -13.63
N MET A 183 17.58 -12.01 -14.70
CA MET A 183 16.90 -12.71 -15.78
C MET A 183 17.92 -13.50 -16.62
N THR A 184 17.51 -14.65 -17.13
CA THR A 184 18.34 -15.43 -18.07
C THR A 184 18.58 -14.61 -19.34
N ASP A 185 19.85 -14.33 -19.63
CA ASP A 185 20.27 -13.50 -20.77
C ASP A 185 19.63 -13.95 -22.09
N GLY A 186 19.02 -13.00 -22.82
CA GLY A 186 18.54 -13.16 -24.18
C GLY A 186 17.14 -13.75 -24.37
N LEU A 187 16.45 -14.17 -23.31
CA LEU A 187 15.05 -14.66 -23.38
C LEU A 187 14.02 -13.59 -23.00
N TRP A 188 14.45 -12.57 -22.24
CA TRP A 188 13.57 -11.56 -21.67
C TRP A 188 14.12 -10.17 -21.97
N VAL A 189 13.25 -9.27 -22.44
CA VAL A 189 13.57 -7.87 -22.72
C VAL A 189 12.87 -6.99 -21.69
N SER A 190 13.62 -6.15 -21.00
CA SER A 190 13.05 -5.14 -20.10
C SER A 190 12.33 -4.08 -20.94
N HIS A 191 11.01 -3.97 -20.77
CA HIS A 191 10.18 -3.08 -21.58
C HIS A 191 9.90 -1.76 -20.87
N GLU A 192 9.66 -1.81 -19.56
CA GLU A 192 9.37 -0.62 -18.77
C GLU A 192 9.90 -0.79 -17.34
N ALA A 193 10.80 0.11 -16.93
CA ALA A 193 11.32 0.19 -15.57
C ALA A 193 10.82 1.51 -14.99
N GLN A 194 9.84 1.43 -14.09
CA GLN A 194 9.25 2.62 -13.49
C GLN A 194 9.78 2.81 -12.08
N ALA A 195 10.43 3.96 -11.86
CA ALA A 195 11.01 4.31 -10.58
C ALA A 195 9.91 4.50 -9.50
N SER A 196 9.96 3.67 -8.47
CA SER A 196 9.36 3.88 -7.16
C SER A 196 10.14 4.97 -6.41
N PRO A 197 9.50 6.10 -6.04
CA PRO A 197 10.17 7.19 -5.36
C PRO A 197 10.58 6.88 -3.90
N PHE A 198 10.15 5.74 -3.31
CA PHE A 198 10.61 5.30 -1.99
C PHE A 198 10.41 3.79 -1.76
N THR A 199 11.43 3.08 -1.27
CA THR A 199 11.33 1.68 -0.81
C THR A 199 11.51 1.62 0.72
N LEU A 200 10.47 1.19 1.45
CA LEU A 200 10.58 1.00 2.91
C LEU A 200 11.28 -0.31 3.29
N SER A 201 11.41 -1.26 2.36
CA SER A 201 11.88 -2.63 2.65
C SER A 201 13.23 -3.01 2.06
N SER A 202 13.90 -2.17 1.27
CA SER A 202 15.19 -2.54 0.68
C SER A 202 16.07 -1.33 0.43
N TRP A 203 17.18 -1.23 1.16
CA TRP A 203 18.32 -0.36 0.83
C TRP A 203 19.12 -0.99 -0.34
N GLY A 204 18.45 -1.43 -1.38
CA GLY A 204 18.96 -2.25 -2.48
C GLY A 204 18.55 -1.72 -3.85
N SER A 205 19.46 -1.86 -4.82
CA SER A 205 19.67 -1.07 -6.04
C SER A 205 18.63 -1.14 -7.17
N SER A 206 17.40 -1.61 -6.95
CA SER A 206 16.32 -1.54 -7.94
C SER A 206 15.19 -0.67 -7.40
N ASP A 207 15.27 0.62 -7.73
CA ASP A 207 14.35 1.65 -7.26
C ASP A 207 12.97 1.58 -7.94
N GLY A 208 12.51 0.45 -8.50
CA GLY A 208 11.32 0.46 -9.34
C GLY A 208 10.72 -0.90 -9.72
N TRP A 209 9.48 -0.86 -10.19
CA TRP A 209 8.83 -2.01 -10.82
C TRP A 209 9.41 -2.20 -12.22
N VAL A 210 9.75 -3.44 -12.59
CA VAL A 210 10.31 -3.74 -13.91
C VAL A 210 9.47 -4.80 -14.61
N LEU A 211 8.95 -4.46 -15.78
CA LEU A 211 8.23 -5.37 -16.67
C LEU A 211 9.19 -5.97 -17.71
N TYR A 212 9.21 -7.29 -17.77
CA TYR A 212 9.92 -8.09 -18.76
C TYR A 212 8.94 -8.82 -19.66
N LEU A 213 9.20 -8.76 -20.95
CA LEU A 213 8.47 -9.51 -21.98
C LEU A 213 9.40 -10.51 -22.67
N PRO A 214 8.89 -11.63 -23.18
CA PRO A 214 9.69 -12.56 -23.97
C PRO A 214 10.25 -11.86 -25.22
N SER A 215 11.51 -12.19 -25.57
CA SER A 215 12.23 -11.64 -26.73
C SER A 215 11.61 -12.01 -28.09
#